data_AF-A0ABD0QYC9-F1
#
_entry.id   AF-A0ABD0QYC9-F1
#
_cell.length_a   1.000
_cell.length_b   1.000
_cell.length_c   1.000
_cell.angle_alpha   90.00
_cell.angle_beta   90.00
_cell.angle_gamma   90.00
#
_symmetry.space_group_name_H-M   'P 1'
#
loop_
_entity.id
_entity.type
_entity.pdbx_description
1 polymer ?
#
loop_
_entity_poly.entity_id
_entity_poly.type
_entity_poly.pdbx_seq_one_letter_code
_entity_poly.pdbx_strand_id
1 'polypeptide(L)'
;GLLMSTLWIEWPMVAVGLWYGQAYDMDNDGILNTQRYHDEILRPIVVPFIHNHHLMLQHDNARPHDARICTQFLEAENIPVLAWPSYSPDMSPIEHVWDALDRRIRQRVPVPANIQQLRTAIEEEWTNIPQATINNLISSMRRRCAALHEANGGHTRY
;
A
#
# COMPACT_ATOMS: atom_id res chain seq x y z
N GLY A 1 -0.27 33.58 -9.32
CA GLY A 1 -0.41 33.57 -10.78
C GLY A 1 0.59 32.59 -11.34
N LEU A 2 0.09 31.65 -12.16
CA LEU A 2 0.82 30.59 -12.90
C LEU A 2 1.66 29.62 -12.04
N LEU A 3 1.13 28.42 -11.76
CA LEU A 3 1.27 27.20 -12.58
C LEU A 3 2.64 26.55 -12.37
N MET A 4 2.65 25.27 -11.96
CA MET A 4 3.77 24.37 -11.58
C MET A 4 3.83 24.18 -10.05
N SER A 5 3.14 23.25 -9.41
CA SER A 5 3.28 21.80 -9.59
C SER A 5 1.98 21.09 -9.20
N THR A 6 1.20 20.77 -10.21
CA THR A 6 0.07 19.87 -10.18
C THR A 6 0.49 18.48 -9.66
N LEU A 7 -0.25 18.00 -8.66
CA LEU A 7 -0.72 16.61 -8.55
C LEU A 7 0.36 15.53 -8.63
N TRP A 8 1.13 15.36 -7.55
CA TRP A 8 1.93 14.15 -7.35
C TRP A 8 1.79 13.66 -5.90
N ILE A 9 1.07 12.55 -5.76
CA ILE A 9 1.25 11.52 -4.73
C ILE A 9 0.98 11.96 -3.28
N GLU A 10 -0.23 12.44 -3.02
CA GLU A 10 -0.79 12.35 -1.67
C GLU A 10 -1.81 11.20 -1.72
N TRP A 11 -1.36 9.98 -1.38
CA TRP A 11 -2.13 8.77 -1.00
C TRP A 11 -2.57 7.71 -2.04
N PRO A 12 -1.66 6.84 -2.52
CA PRO A 12 -1.99 5.44 -2.76
C PRO A 12 -1.43 4.60 -1.59
N MET A 13 -1.96 4.85 -0.40
CA MET A 13 -1.91 3.88 0.70
C MET A 13 -3.32 3.70 1.24
N VAL A 14 -4.24 3.38 0.33
CA VAL A 14 -5.57 2.86 0.66
C VAL A 14 -5.49 1.38 1.08
N ALA A 15 -4.30 0.91 1.42
CA ALA A 15 -4.10 -0.16 2.36
C ALA A 15 -3.36 0.43 3.58
N VAL A 16 -3.81 0.06 4.78
CA VAL A 16 -3.23 0.34 6.10
C VAL A 16 -3.77 1.55 6.90
N GLY A 17 -4.27 2.63 6.29
CA GLY A 17 -4.87 3.75 7.06
C GLY A 17 -6.23 3.44 7.73
N LEU A 18 -7.00 2.49 7.16
CA LEU A 18 -8.33 2.08 7.66
C LEU A 18 -8.36 0.64 8.17
N TRP A 19 -7.21 -0.05 8.22
CA TRP A 19 -7.19 -1.52 8.33
C TRP A 19 -6.78 -2.08 9.70
N TYR A 20 -6.69 -1.26 10.74
CA TYR A 20 -6.44 -1.77 12.11
C TYR A 20 -7.30 -1.14 13.22
N GLY A 21 -8.07 -0.08 12.96
CA GLY A 21 -8.81 0.61 14.03
C GLY A 21 -10.24 0.15 14.27
N GLN A 22 -10.93 -0.40 13.26
CA GLN A 22 -12.34 -0.81 13.37
C GLN A 22 -12.62 -1.96 12.39
N ALA A 23 -12.95 -3.13 12.93
CA ALA A 23 -13.63 -4.24 12.26
C ALA A 23 -12.89 -4.93 11.09
N TYR A 24 -11.94 -5.82 11.40
CA TYR A 24 -11.90 -7.12 10.73
C TYR A 24 -11.60 -8.20 11.77
N ASP A 25 -12.62 -9.00 12.06
CA ASP A 25 -12.41 -10.29 12.69
C ASP A 25 -11.66 -11.17 11.67
N MET A 26 -10.44 -11.57 11.98
CA MET A 26 -9.68 -12.49 11.14
C MET A 26 -10.18 -13.92 11.35
N ASP A 27 -11.48 -14.13 11.15
CA ASP A 27 -12.06 -15.46 11.14
C ASP A 27 -12.05 -16.01 9.71
N ASN A 28 -11.42 -17.19 9.59
CA ASN A 28 -11.11 -18.01 8.43
C ASN A 28 -9.92 -17.59 7.54
N ASP A 29 -8.79 -18.26 7.85
CA ASP A 29 -7.60 -18.57 7.03
C ASP A 29 -6.63 -17.45 6.61
N GLY A 30 -6.90 -16.18 6.87
CA GLY A 30 -5.90 -15.11 6.74
C GLY A 30 -5.37 -14.84 5.31
N ILE A 31 -5.93 -15.48 4.28
CA ILE A 31 -5.54 -15.29 2.88
C ILE A 31 -6.54 -14.36 2.20
N LEU A 32 -6.04 -13.22 1.72
CA LEU A 32 -6.79 -12.31 0.85
C LEU A 32 -6.94 -12.95 -0.54
N ASN A 33 -8.15 -13.41 -0.87
CA ASN A 33 -8.48 -13.92 -2.19
C ASN A 33 -9.06 -12.82 -3.09
N THR A 34 -9.20 -13.10 -4.38
CA THR A 34 -9.75 -12.18 -5.38
C THR A 34 -11.11 -11.60 -5.00
N GLN A 35 -12.04 -12.43 -4.52
CA GLN A 35 -13.41 -11.99 -4.21
C GLN A 35 -13.41 -11.02 -3.03
N ARG A 36 -12.65 -11.36 -1.98
CA ARG A 36 -12.48 -10.50 -0.80
C ARG A 36 -11.78 -9.20 -1.18
N TYR A 37 -10.73 -9.25 -1.99
CA TYR A 37 -10.08 -8.02 -2.45
C TYR A 37 -11.06 -7.09 -3.17
N HIS A 38 -11.94 -7.62 -4.03
CA HIS A 38 -12.97 -6.83 -4.69
C HIS A 38 -14.03 -6.30 -3.71
N ASP A 39 -14.65 -7.16 -2.91
CA ASP A 39 -15.84 -6.82 -2.09
C ASP A 39 -15.50 -6.06 -0.81
N GLU A 40 -14.35 -6.34 -0.21
CA GLU A 40 -13.94 -5.80 1.09
C GLU A 40 -12.98 -4.62 0.97
N ILE A 41 -12.25 -4.50 -0.14
CA ILE A 41 -11.18 -3.50 -0.31
C ILE A 41 -11.49 -2.55 -1.48
N LEU A 42 -11.60 -3.07 -2.71
CA LEU A 42 -11.71 -2.21 -3.89
C LEU A 42 -12.99 -1.37 -3.86
N ARG A 43 -14.14 -2.04 -3.71
CA ARG A 43 -15.45 -1.39 -3.79
C ARG A 43 -15.74 -0.44 -2.62
N PRO A 44 -15.60 -0.84 -1.35
CA PRO A 44 -15.99 0.04 -0.24
C PRO A 44 -14.92 1.05 0.17
N ILE A 45 -13.64 0.82 -0.15
CA ILE A 45 -12.52 1.63 0.36
C ILE A 45 -11.79 2.35 -0.77
N VAL A 46 -11.24 1.61 -1.73
CA VAL A 46 -10.34 2.17 -2.76
C VAL A 46 -11.06 3.13 -3.70
N VAL A 47 -12.18 2.67 -4.29
CA VAL A 47 -12.93 3.45 -5.28
C VAL A 47 -13.42 4.78 -4.69
N PRO A 48 -14.14 4.82 -3.55
CA PRO A 48 -14.59 6.09 -2.97
C PRO A 48 -13.44 7.03 -2.64
N PHE A 49 -12.34 6.49 -2.09
CA PHE A 49 -11.19 7.31 -1.71
C PHE A 49 -10.53 7.95 -2.93
N ILE A 50 -10.29 7.18 -4.00
CA ILE A 50 -9.67 7.71 -5.22
C ILE A 50 -10.55 8.78 -5.87
N HIS A 51 -11.87 8.58 -5.94
CA HIS A 51 -12.77 9.60 -6.48
C HIS A 51 -12.76 10.90 -5.66
N ASN A 52 -12.72 10.80 -4.33
CA ASN A 52 -12.71 11.98 -3.46
C ASN A 52 -11.40 12.78 -3.58
N HIS A 53 -10.29 12.12 -3.86
CA HIS A 53 -8.96 12.73 -3.83
C HIS A 53 -8.28 12.88 -5.20
N HIS A 54 -8.89 12.37 -6.28
CA HIS A 54 -8.38 12.41 -7.66
C HIS A 54 -6.97 11.79 -7.80
N LEU A 55 -6.81 10.57 -7.28
CA LEU A 55 -5.53 9.89 -7.17
C LEU A 55 -5.39 8.74 -8.18
N MET A 56 -4.18 8.20 -8.25
CA MET A 56 -3.86 6.99 -9.01
C MET A 56 -3.61 5.83 -8.06
N LEU A 57 -4.23 4.67 -8.32
CA LEU A 57 -4.01 3.45 -7.57
C LEU A 57 -2.64 2.87 -7.92
N GLN A 58 -1.83 2.53 -6.91
CA GLN A 58 -0.69 1.64 -7.08
C GLN A 58 -0.95 0.37 -6.26
N HIS A 59 -0.77 -0.78 -6.89
CA HIS A 59 -0.73 -2.09 -6.25
C HIS A 59 0.29 -2.97 -6.97
N ASP A 60 0.73 -4.05 -6.34
CA ASP A 60 1.59 -5.04 -6.97
C ASP A 60 0.79 -6.02 -7.83
N ASN A 61 1.48 -6.82 -8.65
CA ASN A 61 0.86 -7.79 -9.55
C ASN A 61 0.53 -9.11 -8.82
N ALA A 62 0.12 -9.05 -7.55
CA ALA A 62 -0.35 -10.23 -6.83
C ALA A 62 -1.59 -10.81 -7.53
N ARG A 63 -1.77 -12.14 -7.47
CA ARG A 63 -2.86 -12.84 -8.21
C ARG A 63 -4.25 -12.24 -7.98
N PRO A 64 -4.65 -11.81 -6.76
CA PRO A 64 -5.93 -11.14 -6.56
C PRO A 64 -6.07 -9.80 -7.30
N HIS A 65 -4.97 -9.06 -7.44
CA HIS A 65 -4.95 -7.72 -8.03
C HIS A 65 -5.04 -7.75 -9.55
N ASP A 66 -4.39 -8.73 -10.18
CA ASP A 66 -4.41 -8.96 -11.63
C ASP A 66 -5.60 -9.83 -12.09
N ALA A 67 -6.44 -10.28 -11.16
CA ALA A 67 -7.60 -11.07 -11.51
C ALA A 67 -8.59 -10.24 -12.34
N ARG A 68 -9.12 -10.85 -13.40
CA ARG A 68 -10.03 -10.19 -14.36
C ARG A 68 -11.21 -9.45 -13.70
N ILE A 69 -11.79 -10.01 -12.64
CA ILE A 69 -12.89 -9.35 -11.93
C ILE A 69 -12.46 -8.03 -11.29
N CYS A 70 -11.24 -7.96 -10.75
CA CYS A 70 -10.69 -6.76 -10.12
C CYS A 70 -10.26 -5.73 -11.16
N THR A 71 -9.58 -6.15 -12.22
CA THR A 71 -9.14 -5.24 -13.29
C THR A 71 -10.33 -4.64 -14.05
N GLN A 72 -11.32 -5.46 -14.43
CA GLN A 72 -12.54 -4.96 -15.09
C GLN A 72 -13.37 -4.05 -14.17
N PHE A 73 -13.40 -4.33 -12.87
CA PHE A 73 -14.09 -3.46 -11.91
C PHE A 73 -13.41 -2.09 -11.82
N LEU A 74 -12.08 -2.04 -11.69
CA LEU A 74 -11.32 -0.79 -11.67
C LEU A 74 -11.49 0.01 -12.96
N GLU A 75 -11.48 -0.66 -14.11
CA GLU A 75 -11.77 -0.03 -15.41
C GLU A 75 -13.19 0.57 -15.47
N ALA A 76 -14.20 -0.19 -15.01
CA ALA A 76 -15.59 0.26 -15.01
C ALA A 76 -15.82 1.49 -14.09
N GLU A 77 -15.11 1.53 -12.96
CA GLU A 77 -15.12 2.65 -12.01
C GLU A 77 -14.20 3.81 -12.45
N ASN A 78 -13.55 3.72 -13.62
CA ASN A 78 -12.60 4.71 -14.15
C ASN A 78 -11.44 5.02 -13.17
N ILE A 79 -10.96 4.00 -12.46
CA ILE A 79 -9.83 4.15 -11.53
C ILE A 79 -8.52 4.09 -12.32
N PRO A 80 -7.70 5.17 -12.33
CA PRO A 80 -6.40 5.11 -12.96
C PRO A 80 -5.45 4.26 -12.12
N VAL A 81 -4.90 3.21 -12.73
CA VAL A 81 -3.94 2.29 -12.10
C VAL A 81 -2.53 2.55 -12.64
N LEU A 82 -1.56 2.68 -11.74
CA LEU A 82 -0.14 2.82 -12.09
C LEU A 82 0.38 1.48 -12.59
N ALA A 83 0.87 1.45 -13.83
CA ALA A 83 1.54 0.28 -14.38
C ALA A 83 2.77 -0.08 -13.54
N TRP A 84 2.75 -1.27 -12.93
CA TRP A 84 3.82 -1.77 -12.08
C TRP A 84 4.45 -3.03 -12.69
N PRO A 85 5.78 -3.13 -12.81
CA PRO A 85 6.40 -4.31 -13.36
C PRO A 85 6.31 -5.50 -12.40
N SER A 86 6.14 -6.68 -12.97
CA SER A 86 6.11 -7.93 -12.24
C SER A 86 7.44 -8.21 -11.55
N TYR A 87 7.40 -8.80 -10.35
CA TYR A 87 8.59 -9.18 -9.57
C TYR A 87 9.43 -8.02 -9.01
N SER A 88 8.85 -6.83 -8.84
CA SER A 88 9.51 -5.69 -8.16
C SER A 88 8.79 -5.26 -6.87
N PRO A 89 8.59 -6.16 -5.88
CA PRO A 89 7.99 -5.78 -4.60
C PRO A 89 8.90 -4.81 -3.81
N ASP A 90 10.22 -4.98 -3.92
CA ASP A 90 11.28 -4.11 -3.38
C ASP A 90 11.11 -2.62 -3.77
N MET A 91 10.48 -2.37 -4.91
CA MET A 91 10.24 -1.03 -5.41
C MET A 91 9.03 -0.35 -4.78
N SER A 92 8.14 -1.10 -4.12
CA SER A 92 6.90 -0.58 -3.56
C SER A 92 7.18 0.16 -2.25
N PRO A 93 6.76 1.42 -2.09
CA PRO A 93 6.93 2.17 -0.84
C PRO A 93 6.35 1.45 0.38
N ILE A 94 5.26 0.70 0.19
CA ILE A 94 4.58 0.02 1.28
C ILE A 94 5.46 -1.07 1.91
N GLU A 95 6.26 -1.78 1.11
CA GLU A 95 7.22 -2.77 1.62
C GLU A 95 8.27 -2.11 2.52
N HIS A 96 8.70 -0.89 2.18
CA HIS A 96 9.63 -0.13 3.02
C HIS A 96 8.97 0.34 4.34
N VAL A 97 7.66 0.63 4.32
CA VAL A 97 6.90 0.94 5.53
C VAL A 97 6.74 -0.32 6.40
N TRP A 98 6.44 -1.47 5.79
CA TRP A 98 6.34 -2.74 6.50
C TRP A 98 7.66 -3.15 7.15
N ASP A 99 8.78 -3.03 6.44
CA ASP A 99 10.12 -3.28 7.00
C ASP A 99 10.47 -2.30 8.14
N ALA A 100 10.05 -1.04 8.05
CA ALA A 100 10.19 -0.10 9.16
C ALA A 100 9.34 -0.50 10.38
N LEU A 101 8.11 -0.96 10.15
CA LEU A 101 7.20 -1.42 11.21
C LEU A 101 7.72 -2.70 11.88
N ASP A 102 8.12 -3.70 11.11
CA ASP A 102 8.67 -4.96 11.62
C ASP A 102 9.91 -4.72 12.49
N ARG A 103 10.83 -3.87 12.03
CA ARG A 103 12.02 -3.47 12.81
C ARG A 103 11.65 -2.80 14.12
N ARG A 104 10.65 -1.92 14.13
CA ARG A 104 10.17 -1.26 15.36
C ARG A 104 9.57 -2.25 16.34
N ILE A 105 8.71 -3.16 15.86
CA ILE A 105 8.09 -4.20 16.69
C ILE A 105 9.15 -5.10 17.32
N ARG A 106 10.17 -5.52 16.55
CA ARG A 106 11.30 -6.34 17.05
C ARG A 106 12.14 -5.65 18.11
N GLN A 107 12.18 -4.32 18.12
CA GLN A 107 12.93 -3.52 19.09
C GLN A 107 12.15 -3.24 20.38
N ARG A 108 10.86 -3.60 20.46
CA ARG A 108 10.04 -3.38 21.65
C ARG A 108 10.51 -4.26 22.81
N VAL A 109 10.41 -3.70 24.02
CA VAL A 109 10.68 -4.39 25.28
C VAL A 109 9.50 -4.16 26.23
N PRO A 110 8.74 -5.19 26.63
CA PRO A 110 8.87 -6.59 26.20
C PRO A 110 8.44 -6.79 24.73
N VAL A 111 8.99 -7.83 24.09
CA VAL A 111 8.53 -8.27 22.78
C VAL A 111 7.11 -8.85 22.92
N PRO A 112 6.17 -8.54 22.00
CA PRO A 112 4.82 -9.11 22.04
C PRO A 112 4.85 -10.64 22.08
N ALA A 113 4.18 -11.24 23.07
CA ALA A 113 4.18 -12.68 23.30
C ALA A 113 2.91 -13.39 22.82
N ASN A 114 1.88 -12.64 22.39
CA ASN A 114 0.63 -13.18 21.86
C ASN A 114 0.01 -12.24 20.80
N ILE A 115 -1.00 -12.74 20.09
CA ILE A 115 -1.67 -12.03 18.99
C ILE A 115 -2.24 -10.68 19.46
N GLN A 116 -2.82 -10.60 20.65
CA GLN A 116 -3.42 -9.36 21.14
C GLN A 116 -2.37 -8.29 21.43
N GLN A 117 -1.24 -8.69 22.03
CA GLN A 117 -0.09 -7.81 22.24
C GLN A 117 0.53 -7.39 20.92
N LEU A 118 0.60 -8.29 19.93
CA LEU A 118 1.13 -7.97 18.60
C LEU A 118 0.24 -6.96 17.87
N ARG A 119 -1.10 -7.12 17.91
CA ARG A 119 -2.06 -6.17 17.35
C ARG A 119 -1.88 -4.77 17.96
N THR A 120 -1.82 -4.71 19.29
CA THR A 120 -1.61 -3.45 20.02
C THR A 120 -0.27 -2.81 19.64
N ALA A 121 0.81 -3.60 19.56
CA ALA A 121 2.12 -3.11 19.17
C ALA A 121 2.16 -2.60 17.71
N ILE A 122 1.46 -3.26 16.79
CA ILE A 122 1.33 -2.81 15.39
C ILE A 122 0.64 -1.44 15.34
N GLU A 123 -0.49 -1.28 16.03
CA GLU A 123 -1.24 -0.02 16.06
C GLU A 123 -0.39 1.13 16.63
N GLU A 124 0.26 0.89 17.78
CA GLU A 124 1.11 1.90 18.41
C GLU A 124 2.32 2.26 17.54
N GLU A 125 3.07 1.27 17.05
CA GLU A 125 4.25 1.55 16.22
C GLU A 125 3.89 2.19 14.89
N TRP A 126 2.73 1.84 14.30
CA TRP A 126 2.22 2.50 13.11
C TRP A 126 2.03 3.99 13.33
N THR A 127 1.39 4.38 14.43
CA THR A 127 1.20 5.80 14.77
C THR A 127 2.52 6.51 15.11
N ASN A 128 3.53 5.76 15.54
CA ASN A 128 4.86 6.29 15.85
C ASN A 128 5.80 6.38 14.64
N ILE A 129 5.41 5.87 13.46
CA ILE A 129 6.18 6.08 12.23
C ILE A 129 6.09 7.58 11.88
N PRO A 130 7.22 8.31 11.83
CA PRO A 130 7.19 9.72 11.48
C PRO A 130 6.62 9.91 10.08
N GLN A 131 5.70 10.86 9.92
CA GLN A 131 5.15 11.21 8.59
C GLN A 131 6.25 11.56 7.59
N ALA A 132 7.37 12.14 8.05
CA ALA A 132 8.54 12.41 7.23
C ALA A 132 9.11 11.14 6.56
N THR A 133 9.06 9.98 7.23
CA THR A 133 9.47 8.70 6.65
C THR A 133 8.58 8.34 5.46
N ILE A 134 7.26 8.45 5.62
CA ILE A 134 6.28 8.19 4.56
C ILE A 134 6.48 9.17 3.39
N ASN A 135 6.62 10.46 3.68
CA ASN A 135 6.83 11.49 2.67
C ASN A 135 8.14 11.30 1.89
N ASN A 136 9.20 10.85 2.56
CA ASN A 136 10.48 10.53 1.92
C ASN A 136 10.36 9.31 0.99
N LEU A 137 9.61 8.28 1.38
CA LEU A 137 9.34 7.13 0.53
C LEU A 137 8.52 7.53 -0.71
N ILE A 138 7.46 8.32 -0.50
CA ILE A 138 6.63 8.87 -1.58
C ILE A 138 7.45 9.72 -2.55
N SER A 139 8.23 10.68 -2.05
CA SER A 139 9.06 11.55 -2.91
C SER A 139 10.16 10.77 -3.65
N SER A 140 10.57 9.61 -3.12
CA SER A 140 11.51 8.72 -3.80
C SER A 140 10.89 7.96 -4.98
N MET A 141 9.56 7.88 -5.09
CA MET A 141 8.88 7.06 -6.10
C MET A 141 9.26 7.40 -7.53
N ARG A 142 9.35 8.70 -7.84
CA ARG A 142 9.76 9.11 -9.19
C ARG A 142 11.14 8.57 -9.56
N ARG A 143 12.09 8.57 -8.61
CA ARG A 143 13.45 8.03 -8.81
C ARG A 143 13.45 6.51 -8.87
N ARG A 144 12.60 5.85 -8.08
CA ARG A 144 12.42 4.38 -8.10
C ARG A 144 11.87 3.91 -9.44
N CYS A 145 10.77 4.51 -9.91
CA CYS A 145 10.18 4.23 -11.22
C CYS A 145 11.19 4.45 -12.36
N ALA A 146 11.97 5.54 -12.33
CA ALA A 146 13.01 5.80 -13.32
C ALA A 146 14.10 4.72 -13.31
N ALA A 147 14.63 4.37 -12.13
CA ALA A 147 15.65 3.32 -12.00
C ALA A 147 15.13 1.94 -12.49
N LEU A 148 13.86 1.65 -12.22
CA LEU A 148 13.22 0.40 -12.63
C LEU A 148 13.01 0.33 -14.15
N HIS A 149 12.63 1.46 -14.75
CA HIS A 149 12.55 1.60 -16.20
C HIS A 149 13.92 1.45 -16.86
N GLU A 150 14.95 2.11 -16.34
CA GLU A 150 16.34 1.99 -16.82
C GLU A 150 16.87 0.55 -16.69
N ALA A 151 16.46 -0.18 -15.64
CA ALA A 151 16.82 -1.57 -15.41
C ALA A 151 15.98 -2.58 -16.23
N ASN A 152 15.01 -2.13 -17.05
CA ASN A 152 14.03 -2.99 -17.72
C ASN A 152 13.31 -3.98 -16.78
N GLY A 153 12.97 -3.52 -15.57
CA GLY A 153 12.37 -4.38 -14.53
C GLY A 153 13.36 -5.26 -13.77
N GLY A 154 14.66 -5.12 -14.02
CA GLY A 154 15.73 -5.80 -13.29
C GLY A 154 16.03 -5.20 -11.92
N HIS A 155 17.04 -5.75 -11.24
CA HIS A 155 17.41 -5.35 -9.89
C HIS A 155 17.90 -3.89 -9.83
N THR A 156 17.47 -3.15 -8.81
CA THR A 156 17.90 -1.77 -8.55
C THR A 156 18.57 -1.66 -7.19
N ARG A 157 19.08 -0.47 -6.85
CA ARG A 157 19.72 -0.20 -5.54
C ARG A 157 18.72 -0.05 -4.37
N TYR A 158 17.42 -0.09 -4.65
CA TYR A 158 16.34 0.20 -3.70
C TYR A 158 15.82 -1.06 -3.03
#